data_AF-A0A6D2JR45-F1
#
_entry.id   AF-A0A6D2JR45-F1
#
_cell.length_a   1.000
_cell.length_b   1.000
_cell.length_c   1.000
_cell.angle_alpha   90.00
_cell.angle_beta   90.00
_cell.angle_gamma   90.00
#
_symmetry.space_group_name_H-M   'P 1'
#
loop_
_entity.id
_entity.type
_entity.pdbx_description
1 polymer ?
#
loop_
_entity_poly.entity_id
_entity_poly.type
_entity_poly.pdbx_seq_one_letter_code
_entity_poly.pdbx_strand_id
1 'polypeptide(L)'
;MEVEAFIWVMQCMIQHNKQEVVFETDCSNVVKMVSNPNEWPAFSILLEEVDRCKRRFTTFSVHHISITNNTKADKLARSARDLLHDMYYVNSIPPIWISRTV
;
A
#
# COMPACT_ATOMS: atom_id res chain seq x y z
N MET A 1 3.70 -2.55 -9.32
CA MET A 1 4.50 -1.37 -8.92
C MET A 1 4.06 -0.88 -7.54
N GLU A 2 4.87 -0.09 -6.84
CA GLU A 2 4.55 0.45 -5.50
C GLU A 2 3.21 1.21 -5.44
N VAL A 3 2.89 2.03 -6.45
CA VAL A 3 1.60 2.77 -6.48
C VAL A 3 0.40 1.86 -6.68
N GLU A 4 0.52 0.80 -7.50
CA GLU A 4 -0.55 -0.18 -7.68
C GLU A 4 -0.81 -0.97 -6.38
N ALA A 5 0.27 -1.38 -5.70
CA ALA A 5 0.17 -2.00 -4.38
C ALA A 5 -0.50 -1.05 -3.38
N PHE A 6 -0.17 0.24 -3.43
CA PHE A 6 -0.80 1.25 -2.59
C PHE A 6 -2.30 1.40 -2.86
N ILE A 7 -2.72 1.47 -4.14
CA ILE A 7 -4.15 1.48 -4.53
C ILE A 7 -4.86 0.23 -4.00
N TRP A 8 -4.24 -0.93 -4.14
CA TRP A 8 -4.81 -2.19 -3.66
C TRP A 8 -5.04 -2.15 -2.14
N VAL A 9 -4.05 -1.69 -1.37
CA VAL A 9 -4.19 -1.52 0.08
C VAL A 9 -5.32 -0.54 0.42
N MET A 10 -5.45 0.58 -0.29
CA MET A 10 -6.56 1.51 -0.10
C MET A 10 -7.92 0.85 -0.36
N GLN A 11 -8.04 0.10 -1.46
CA GLN A 11 -9.26 -0.63 -1.81
C GLN A 11 -9.62 -1.68 -0.75
N CYS A 12 -8.64 -2.42 -0.24
CA CYS A 12 -8.85 -3.38 0.86
C CYS A 12 -9.37 -2.68 2.13
N MET A 13 -8.76 -1.57 2.54
CA MET A 13 -9.23 -0.83 3.73
C MET A 13 -10.68 -0.36 3.56
N ILE A 14 -11.03 0.13 2.36
CA ILE A 14 -12.39 0.55 2.07
C ILE A 14 -13.37 -0.65 2.07
N GLN A 15 -13.00 -1.78 1.47
CA GLN A 15 -13.80 -3.01 1.48
C GLN A 15 -14.09 -3.51 2.91
N HIS A 16 -13.15 -3.30 3.83
CA HIS A 16 -13.29 -3.65 5.24
C HIS A 16 -13.85 -2.50 6.12
N ASN A 17 -14.43 -1.47 5.50
CA ASN A 17 -15.03 -0.31 6.15
C ASN A 17 -14.08 0.41 7.14
N LYS A 18 -12.78 0.43 6.83
CA LYS A 18 -11.75 1.19 7.56
C LYS A 18 -11.57 2.53 6.86
N GLN A 19 -12.22 3.56 7.39
CA GLN A 19 -12.26 4.90 6.78
C GLN A 19 -11.33 5.92 7.44
N GLU A 20 -10.75 5.57 8.60
CA GLU A 20 -9.74 6.37 9.29
C GLU A 20 -8.43 5.60 9.27
N VAL A 21 -7.51 5.99 8.39
CA VAL A 21 -6.28 5.21 8.15
C VAL A 21 -5.06 6.12 8.01
N VAL A 22 -4.00 5.75 8.72
CA VAL A 22 -2.64 6.26 8.51
C VAL A 22 -1.90 5.20 7.69
N PHE A 23 -1.53 5.55 6.47
CA PHE A 23 -0.71 4.68 5.63
C PHE A 23 0.76 4.96 5.87
N GLU A 24 1.57 3.91 5.86
CA GLU A 24 3.02 3.99 6.00
C GLU A 24 3.68 3.20 4.87
N THR A 25 4.73 3.76 4.28
CA THR A 25 5.48 3.14 3.18
C THR A 25 6.96 3.49 3.29
N ASP A 26 7.84 2.56 2.92
CA ASP A 26 9.27 2.82 2.74
C ASP A 26 9.62 3.32 1.32
N CYS A 27 8.61 3.50 0.46
CA CYS A 27 8.77 4.09 -0.86
C CYS A 27 8.47 5.59 -0.83
N SER A 28 9.52 6.41 -0.77
CA SER A 28 9.39 7.87 -0.80
C SER A 28 8.68 8.41 -2.05
N ASN A 29 8.75 7.68 -3.18
CA ASN A 29 8.08 8.09 -4.41
C ASN A 29 6.57 8.04 -4.27
N VAL A 30 5.99 7.04 -3.60
CA VAL A 30 4.54 6.99 -3.35
C VAL A 30 4.08 8.23 -2.59
N VAL A 31 4.79 8.63 -1.54
CA VAL A 31 4.47 9.84 -0.76
C VAL A 31 4.53 11.10 -1.64
N LYS A 32 5.57 11.24 -2.47
CA LYS A 32 5.72 12.37 -3.40
C LYS A 32 4.63 12.40 -4.47
N MET A 33 4.30 11.25 -5.03
CA MET A 33 3.27 11.10 -6.07
C MET A 33 1.88 11.44 -5.54
N VAL A 34 1.56 11.03 -4.32
CA VAL A 34 0.29 11.38 -3.66
C VAL A 34 0.22 12.88 -3.32
N SER A 35 1.37 13.49 -2.98
CA SER A 35 1.44 14.90 -2.58
C SER A 35 1.44 15.86 -3.78
N ASN A 36 2.16 15.52 -4.85
CA ASN A 36 2.35 16.34 -6.05
C ASN A 36 2.08 15.52 -7.33
N PRO A 37 0.84 15.08 -7.58
CA PRO A 37 0.54 14.16 -8.68
C PRO A 37 0.88 14.74 -10.07
N ASN A 38 0.85 16.06 -10.22
CA ASN A 38 1.15 16.76 -11.47
C ASN A 38 2.62 16.61 -11.91
N GLU A 39 3.53 16.32 -10.99
CA GLU A 39 4.96 16.06 -11.30
C GLU A 39 5.18 14.66 -11.89
N TRP A 40 4.15 13.80 -11.87
CA TRP A 40 4.22 12.39 -12.26
C TRP A 40 3.21 12.05 -13.37
N PRO A 41 3.24 12.73 -14.52
CA PRO A 41 2.23 12.60 -15.57
C PRO A 41 2.14 11.18 -16.16
N ALA A 42 3.26 10.43 -16.15
CA ALA A 42 3.31 9.03 -16.56
C ALA A 42 2.42 8.10 -15.72
N PHE A 43 2.04 8.52 -14.51
CA PHE A 43 1.21 7.76 -13.58
C PHE A 43 -0.18 8.37 -13.39
N SER A 44 -0.58 9.33 -14.24
CA SER A 44 -1.84 10.07 -14.14
C SER A 44 -3.07 9.19 -13.89
N ILE A 45 -3.21 8.10 -14.64
CA ILE A 45 -4.32 7.13 -14.49
C ILE A 45 -4.32 6.50 -13.08
N LEU A 46 -3.15 6.07 -12.60
CA LEU A 46 -3.02 5.48 -11.26
C LEU A 46 -3.27 6.52 -10.16
N LEU A 47 -2.85 7.77 -10.37
CA LEU A 47 -3.03 8.84 -9.40
C LEU A 47 -4.47 9.35 -9.34
N GLU A 48 -5.22 9.28 -10.45
CA GLU A 48 -6.67 9.48 -10.44
C GLU A 48 -7.38 8.41 -9.59
N GLU A 49 -6.93 7.16 -9.69
CA GLU A 49 -7.45 6.05 -8.87
C GLU A 49 -7.12 6.21 -7.38
N VAL A 50 -5.91 6.68 -7.05
CA VAL A 50 -5.53 7.04 -5.69
C VAL A 50 -6.45 8.15 -5.16
N ASP A 51 -6.69 9.21 -5.94
CA ASP A 51 -7.53 10.32 -5.51
C ASP A 51 -8.99 9.88 -5.33
N ARG A 52 -9.51 9.03 -6.22
CA ARG A 52 -10.83 8.41 -6.08
C ARG A 52 -10.95 7.60 -4.78
N CYS A 53 -9.92 6.82 -4.44
CA CYS A 53 -9.91 6.08 -3.18
C CYS A 53 -9.79 7.02 -1.97
N LYS A 54 -8.93 8.04 -2.04
CA LYS A 54 -8.68 9.03 -0.98
C LYS A 54 -9.97 9.72 -0.53
N ARG A 55 -10.85 10.10 -1.47
CA ARG A 55 -12.15 10.73 -1.18
C ARG A 55 -13.14 9.84 -0.40
N ARG A 56 -12.88 8.53 -0.31
CA ARG A 56 -13.72 7.57 0.43
C ARG A 56 -13.29 7.39 1.89
N PHE A 57 -12.14 7.95 2.28
CA PHE A 57 -11.68 7.94 3.67
C PHE A 57 -12.15 9.22 4.38
N THR A 58 -12.54 9.08 5.64
CA THR A 58 -12.84 10.19 6.55
C THR A 58 -11.55 10.92 6.93
N THR A 59 -10.51 10.16 7.25
CA THR A 59 -9.16 10.69 7.49
C THR A 59 -8.14 9.88 6.68
N PHE A 60 -7.24 10.61 6.01
CA PHE A 60 -6.22 10.02 5.16
C PHE A 60 -4.88 10.72 5.40
N SER A 61 -3.85 9.93 5.67
CA SER A 61 -2.46 10.39 5.64
C SER A 61 -1.55 9.28 5.13
N VAL A 62 -0.44 9.64 4.50
CA VAL A 62 0.59 8.71 4.05
C VAL A 62 1.95 9.23 4.46
N HIS A 63 2.73 8.39 5.15
CA HIS A 63 4.03 8.76 5.69
C HIS A 63 5.13 7.85 5.16
N HIS A 64 6.30 8.44 4.96
CA HIS A 64 7.50 7.68 4.67
C HIS A 64 8.10 7.15 5.98
N ILE A 65 8.37 5.85 6.04
CA ILE A 65 9.11 5.19 7.13
C ILE A 65 10.37 4.53 6.57
N SER A 66 11.37 4.26 7.40
CA SER A 66 12.53 3.49 6.93
C SER A 66 12.14 2.04 6.66
N ILE A 67 12.84 1.38 5.73
CA ILE A 67 12.67 -0.05 5.45
C ILE A 67 12.82 -0.93 6.71
N THR A 68 13.68 -0.52 7.65
CA THR A 68 13.86 -1.21 8.94
C THR A 68 12.63 -1.15 9.84
N ASN A 69 11.72 -0.20 9.60
CA ASN A 69 10.45 -0.07 10.30
C ASN A 69 9.31 -0.71 9.50
N ASN A 70 9.48 -0.91 8.18
CA ASN A 70 8.50 -1.56 7.30
C ASN A 70 8.70 -3.10 7.17
N THR A 71 9.28 -3.75 8.19
CA THR A 71 9.75 -5.14 8.07
C THR A 71 8.66 -6.15 7.74
N LYS A 72 7.41 -5.92 8.17
CA LYS A 72 6.29 -6.83 7.89
C LYS A 72 5.87 -6.75 6.43
N ALA A 73 5.71 -5.56 5.87
CA ALA A 73 5.33 -5.39 4.47
C ALA A 73 6.48 -5.82 3.53
N ASP A 74 7.73 -5.48 3.86
CA ASP A 74 8.90 -5.90 3.07
C ASP A 74 9.00 -7.44 2.99
N LYS A 75 8.83 -8.14 4.12
CA LYS A 75 8.80 -9.62 4.14
C LYS A 75 7.65 -10.19 3.31
N LEU A 76 6.47 -9.57 3.35
CA LEU A 76 5.34 -9.98 2.52
C LEU A 76 5.67 -9.86 1.03
N ALA A 77 6.18 -8.70 0.63
CA ALA A 77 6.54 -8.41 -0.76
C ALA A 77 7.69 -9.30 -1.27
N ARG A 78 8.68 -9.60 -0.42
CA ARG A 78 9.75 -10.58 -0.75
C ARG A 78 9.19 -11.97 -0.93
N SER A 79 8.36 -12.44 0.00
CA SER A 79 7.75 -13.76 -0.07
C SER A 79 6.93 -13.92 -1.35
N ALA A 80 6.17 -12.90 -1.75
CA ALA A 80 5.39 -12.92 -2.99
C ALA A 80 6.28 -12.95 -4.25
N ARG A 81 7.41 -12.25 -4.26
CA ARG A 81 8.37 -12.27 -5.39
C ARG A 81 9.11 -13.59 -5.54
N ASP A 82 9.38 -14.27 -4.41
CA ASP A 82 10.09 -15.55 -4.41
C ASP A 82 9.19 -16.71 -4.86
N LEU A 83 7.86 -16.52 -4.90
CA LEU A 83 6.96 -17.48 -5.54
C LEU A 83 7.07 -17.35 -7.07
N LEU A 84 7.50 -18.43 -7.72
CA LEU A 84 7.70 -18.56 -9.17
C LEU A 84 6.44 -18.39 -10.05
N HIS A 85 5.26 -18.15 -9.47
CA HIS A 85 4.00 -18.03 -10.18
C HIS A 85 3.20 -16.81 -9.73
N ASP A 86 2.60 -16.10 -10.69
CA ASP A 86 1.69 -14.99 -10.44
C ASP A 86 0.48 -15.47 -9.62
N MET A 87 0.50 -15.19 -8.31
CA MET A 87 -0.54 -15.59 -7.39
C MET A 87 -1.59 -14.48 -7.29
N TYR A 88 -2.77 -14.71 -7.85
CA TYR A 88 -3.92 -13.78 -7.81
C TYR A 88 -4.75 -13.90 -6.52
N TYR A 89 -4.35 -14.76 -5.58
CA TYR A 89 -5.10 -15.06 -4.36
C TYR A 89 -4.30 -14.69 -3.12
N VAL A 90 -4.85 -13.79 -2.29
CA VAL A 90 -4.32 -13.50 -0.95
C VAL A 90 -5.15 -14.28 0.05
N ASN A 91 -4.52 -15.25 0.73
CA ASN A 91 -5.18 -16.02 1.78
C ASN A 91 -5.53 -15.11 2.98
N SER A 92 -6.72 -15.27 3.55
CA SER A 92 -7.15 -14.54 4.75
C SER A 92 -6.43 -15.01 6.02
N ILE A 93 -5.66 -16.09 5.95
CA ILE A 93 -4.85 -16.61 7.05
C ILE A 93 -3.46 -15.92 7.03
N PRO A 94 -3.09 -15.15 8.07
CA PRO A 94 -1.79 -14.49 8.11
C PRO A 94 -0.67 -15.54 8.25
N PRO A 95 0.46 -15.38 7.54
CA PRO A 95 1.66 -16.18 7.76
C PRO A 95 2.14 -16.12 9.21
N ILE A 96 2.73 -17.22 9.70
CA ILE A 96 3.20 -17.37 11.09
C ILE A 96 4.20 -16.27 11.51
N TRP A 97 4.92 -15.68 10.55
CA TRP A 97 5.86 -14.60 10.85
C TRP A 97 5.19 -13.24 11.10
N ILE A 98 3.91 -13.05 10.73
CA ILE A 98 3.13 -11.82 10.99
C ILE A 98 2.65 -11.78 12.45
N SER A 99 2.37 -12.94 13.06
CA SER A 99 1.80 -13.05 14.40
C SER A 99 2.78 -12.78 15.56
N ARG A 100 4.00 -12.32 15.28
CA ARG A 100 4.85 -11.70 16.31
C ARG A 100 4.48 -10.24 16.48
N THR A 101 3.52 -10.03 17.37
CA THR A 101 3.33 -8.78 18.10
C THR A 101 4.42 -8.73 19.16
N VAL A 102 5.30 -7.73 19.08
CA VAL A 102 5.96 -7.15 20.25
C VAL A 102 5.63 -5.67 20.22
#